data_AF-A0A0S4L3G5-F1
#
_entry.id   AF-A0A0S4L3G5-F1
#
_cell.length_a   1.000
_cell.length_b   1.000
_cell.length_c   1.000
_cell.angle_alpha   90.00
_cell.angle_beta   90.00
_cell.angle_gamma   90.00
#
_symmetry.space_group_name_H-M   'P 1'
#
loop_
_entity.id
_entity.type
_entity.pdbx_description
1 polymer ?
#
loop_
_entity_poly.entity_id
_entity_poly.type
_entity_poly.pdbx_seq_one_letter_code
_entity_poly.pdbx_strand_id
1 'polypeptide(L)' 'MFKRMTESIRLFVTDVRAELKKVSFPSRPETIGSTTVVIVFCILMSLYLSVIDSFLSWLVAKFI' A
#
# COMPACT_ATOMS: atom_id res chain seq x y z
N MET A 1 -22.08 -7.79 -37.25
CA MET A 1 -20.85 -7.92 -36.42
C MET A 1 -20.66 -6.70 -35.51
N PHE A 2 -20.62 -5.47 -36.04
CA PHE A 2 -20.41 -4.23 -35.25
C PHE A 2 -21.46 -3.96 -34.15
N LYS A 3 -22.75 -4.29 -34.34
CA LYS A 3 -23.80 -4.11 -33.31
C LYS A 3 -23.54 -4.90 -32.02
N ARG A 4 -22.97 -6.11 -32.11
CA ARG A 4 -22.66 -6.93 -30.93
C ARG A 4 -21.56 -6.29 -30.08
N MET A 5 -20.55 -5.71 -30.74
CA MET A 5 -19.43 -5.05 -30.06
C MET A 5 -19.89 -3.81 -29.29
N THR A 6 -20.82 -3.02 -29.84
CA THR A 6 -21.40 -1.86 -29.12
C THR A 6 -22.25 -2.26 -27.91
N GLU A 7 -22.94 -3.40 -27.95
CA GLU A 7 -23.70 -3.91 -26.80
C GLU A 7 -22.78 -4.44 -25.71
N SER A 8 -21.73 -5.19 -26.07
CA SER A 8 -20.72 -5.67 -25.12
C SER A 8 -19.99 -4.53 -24.39
N ILE A 9 -19.67 -3.43 -25.09
CA ILE A 9 -19.04 -2.25 -24.48
C ILE A 9 -20.00 -1.56 -23.51
N ARG A 10 -21.29 -1.43 -23.85
CA ARG A 10 -22.29 -0.85 -22.94
C ARG A 10 -22.47 -1.67 -21.67
N LEU A 11 -22.51 -3.00 -21.80
CA LEU A 11 -22.57 -3.91 -20.66
C LEU A 11 -21.33 -3.76 -19.78
N PHE A 12 -20.13 -3.80 -20.37
CA PHE A 12 -18.87 -3.64 -19.64
C PHE A 12 -18.78 -2.32 -18.85
N VAL A 13 -19.18 -1.20 -19.46
CA VAL A 13 -19.18 0.11 -18.77
C VAL A 13 -20.19 0.13 -17.62
N THR A 14 -21.32 -0.55 -17.78
CA THR A 14 -22.35 -0.66 -16.73
C THR A 14 -21.85 -1.50 -15.56
N ASP A 15 -21.19 -2.62 -15.85
CA ASP A 15 -20.60 -3.53 -14.86
C ASP A 15 -19.45 -2.85 -14.11
N VAL A 16 -18.54 -2.17 -14.82
CA VAL A 16 -17.45 -1.39 -14.19
C VAL A 16 -18.00 -0.31 -13.27
N ARG A 17 -19.07 0.39 -13.68
CA ARG A 17 -19.73 1.39 -12.82
C ARG A 17 -20.36 0.77 -11.58
N ALA A 18 -20.85 -0.47 -11.66
CA ALA A 18 -21.39 -1.20 -10.52
C ALA A 18 -20.27 -1.64 -9.55
N GLU A 19 -19.12 -2.10 -10.06
CA GLU A 19 -17.96 -2.47 -9.25
C GLU A 19 -17.30 -1.25 -8.59
N LEU A 20 -17.19 -0.13 -9.30
CA LEU A 20 -16.65 1.12 -8.75
C LEU A 20 -17.50 1.67 -7.59
N LYS A 21 -18.81 1.36 -7.52
CA LYS A 21 -19.65 1.70 -6.37
C LYS A 21 -19.37 0.86 -5.13
N LYS A 22 -18.74 -0.32 -5.29
CA LYS A 22 -18.31 -1.16 -4.16
C LYS A 22 -16.97 -0.71 -3.58
N VAL A 23 -16.27 0.22 -4.24
CA VAL A 23 -15.06 0.84 -3.70
C VAL A 23 -15.46 1.75 -2.54
N SER A 24 -15.17 1.30 -1.33
CA SER A 24 -15.23 2.13 -0.13
C SER A 24 -14.07 3.11 -0.18
N PHE A 25 -14.33 4.35 -0.57
CA PHE A 25 -13.34 5.42 -0.39
C PHE A 25 -13.14 5.64 1.11
N PRO A 26 -11.89 5.59 1.60
CA PRO A 26 -11.61 5.74 3.01
C PRO A 26 -12.05 7.13 3.47
N SER A 27 -12.72 7.17 4.62
CA SER A 27 -13.04 8.44 5.27
C SER A 27 -11.74 9.10 5.78
N ARG A 28 -11.68 10.44 5.83
CA ARG A 28 -10.50 11.18 6.36
C ARG A 28 -9.91 10.58 7.66
N PRO A 29 -10.71 10.16 8.67
CA PRO A 29 -10.15 9.54 9.87
C PRO A 29 -9.53 8.16 9.64
N GLU A 30 -10.05 7.34 8.72
CA GLU A 30 -9.47 6.02 8.38
C GLU A 30 -8.11 6.15 7.68
N THR A 31 -7.97 7.13 6.79
CA THR A 31 -6.68 7.43 6.13
C THR A 31 -5.64 7.90 7.15
N ILE A 32 -6.04 8.71 8.13
CA ILE A 32 -5.13 9.16 9.19
C ILE A 32 -4.74 7.99 10.11
N GLY A 33 -5.70 7.13 10.48
CA GLY A 33 -5.43 5.95 11.29
C GLY A 33 -4.44 5.00 10.61
N SER A 34 -4.67 4.67 9.34
CA SER A 34 -3.79 3.79 8.56
C SER A 34 -2.39 4.37 8.36
N THR A 35 -2.25 5.67 8.07
CA THR A 35 -0.94 6.31 7.91
C THR A 35 -0.17 6.44 9.24
N THR A 36 -0.86 6.65 10.36
CA THR A 36 -0.24 6.73 11.69
C THR A 36 0.45 5.41 12.06
N VAL A 37 -0.21 4.28 11.81
CA VAL A 37 0.38 2.95 12.06
C VAL A 37 1.65 2.74 11.22
N VAL A 38 1.63 3.13 9.95
CA VAL A 38 2.80 3.04 9.07
C VAL A 38 3.96 3.88 9.58
N ILE A 39 3.69 5.12 10.03
CA ILE A 39 4.74 6.00 10.58
C ILE A 39 5.39 5.37 11.82
N VAL A 40 4.59 4.84 12.74
CA VAL A 40 5.11 4.15 13.94
C VAL A 40 5.97 2.95 13.53
N PHE A 41 5.50 2.14 12.58
CA PHE A 41 6.24 0.98 12.08
C PHE A 41 7.59 1.39 11.45
N CYS A 42 7.61 2.45 10.64
CA CYS A 42 8.84 2.98 10.05
C CYS A 42 9.86 3.42 11.11
N ILE A 43 9.41 4.08 12.18
CA ILE A 43 10.28 4.49 13.30
C ILE A 43 10.86 3.28 14.02
N LEU A 44 10.04 2.25 14.27
CA LEU A 44 10.52 1.02 14.91
C LEU A 44 11.56 0.29 14.04
N MET A 45 11.31 0.19 12.74
CA MET A 45 12.23 -0.46 11.80
C MET A 45 13.52 0.32 11.63
N SER A 46 13.48 1.66 11.58
CA SER A 46 14.70 2.46 11.48
C SER A 46 15.58 2.32 12.72
N LEU A 47 14.98 2.27 13.91
CA LEU A 47 15.71 2.04 15.16
C LEU A 47 16.31 0.63 15.20
N TYR A 48 15.54 -0.38 14.80
CA TYR A 48 16.00 -1.76 14.72
C TYR A 48 17.21 -1.91 13.80
N LEU A 49 17.12 -1.37 12.57
CA LEU A 49 18.22 -1.39 11.62
C LEU A 49 19.43 -0.64 12.18
N SER A 50 19.25 0.57 12.72
CA SER A 50 20.34 1.37 13.30
C SER A 50 21.13 0.62 14.39
N VAL A 51 20.44 -0.13 15.25
CA VAL A 51 21.08 -0.95 16.29
C VAL A 51 21.89 -2.08 15.66
N ILE A 52 21.31 -2.78 14.67
CA ILE A 52 21.98 -3.89 13.99
C ILE A 52 23.18 -3.41 13.19
N ASP A 53 23.03 -2.34 12.41
CA ASP A 53 24.10 -1.75 11.61
C ASP A 53 25.28 -1.34 12.50
N SER A 54 24.98 -0.72 13.65
CA SER A 54 26.02 -0.32 14.63
C SER A 54 26.70 -1.53 15.26
N PHE A 55 25.93 -2.56 15.63
CA PHE A 55 26.45 -3.79 16.22
C PHE A 55 27.33 -4.57 15.22
N LEU A 56 26.86 -4.69 13.98
CA LEU A 56 27.57 -5.40 12.92
C LEU A 56 28.86 -4.66 12.54
N SER A 57 28.80 -3.32 12.43
CA SER A 57 29.97 -2.48 12.17
C SER A 57 31.02 -2.62 13.27
N TRP A 58 30.61 -2.66 14.54
CA TRP A 58 31.52 -2.90 15.66
C TRP A 58 32.15 -4.30 15.61
N LEU A 59 31.36 -5.33 15.31
CA LEU A 59 31.85 -6.71 15.23
C LEU A 59 32.85 -6.86 14.08
N VAL A 60 32.54 -6.34 12.90
CA VAL A 60 33.44 -6.35 11.74
C VAL A 60 34.71 -5.58 12.02
N ALA A 61 34.63 -4.38 12.61
CA ALA A 61 35.80 -3.57 12.96
C ALA A 61 36.71 -4.21 14.02
N LYS A 62 36.19 -5.13 14.83
CA LYS A 62 36.96 -5.88 15.83
C LYS A 62 37.57 -7.17 15.28
N PHE A 63 36.97 -7.74 14.23
CA PHE A 63 37.43 -8.98 13.61
C PHE A 63 38.43 -8.76 12.47
N ILE A 64 38.35 -7.61 11.78
CA ILE A 64 39.35 -7.15 10.80
C ILE A 64 40.47 -6.38 11.51
#